data_AF-A0A4V3IP47-F1
#
_entry.id   AF-A0A4V3IP47-F1
#
_cell.length_a   1.000
_cell.length_b   1.000
_cell.length_c   1.000
_cell.angle_alpha   90.00
_cell.angle_beta   90.00
_cell.angle_gamma   90.00
#
_symmetry.space_group_name_H-M   'P 1'
#
loop_
_entity.id
_entity.type
_entity.pdbx_description
1 polymer ?
#
loop_
_entity_poly.entity_id
_entity_poly.type
_entity_poly.pdbx_seq_one_letter_code
_entity_poly.pdbx_strand_id
1 'polypeptide(L)'
;MGSFLAPTTAAALERLLALHTDAGSSPLDRLRAIRSLQASLDQDPATLVAVRAALAADTSWEQVADATGLKPPAARWRWGGTDDEISARLEAGRKRSVRPSSVPTDLPGLSVAEAAAERGVSAQAIYLQVRRGTLVSRTVTLPDGRSYKRVFPAGTTDPDSSHDRSGDLQGDVAQ
;
A
#
# COMPACT_ATOMS: atom_id res chain seq x y z
N MET A 1 -39.03 3.64 -15.30
CA MET A 1 -38.16 4.10 -14.20
C MET A 1 -36.72 3.96 -14.66
N GLY A 2 -35.97 5.06 -14.76
CA GLY A 2 -34.54 4.99 -15.07
C GLY A 2 -33.76 4.42 -13.88
N SER A 3 -32.76 3.57 -14.15
CA SER A 3 -31.81 3.13 -13.13
C SER A 3 -30.95 4.32 -12.71
N PHE A 4 -30.76 4.51 -11.40
CA PHE A 4 -29.86 5.55 -10.89
C PHE A 4 -28.40 5.11 -10.92
N LEU A 5 -28.13 3.79 -10.94
CA LEU A 5 -26.78 3.23 -10.99
C LEU A 5 -26.19 3.31 -12.39
N ALA A 6 -24.86 3.48 -12.47
CA ALA A 6 -24.14 3.34 -13.73
C ALA A 6 -24.31 1.91 -14.29
N PRO A 7 -24.27 1.73 -15.63
CA PRO A 7 -24.48 0.42 -16.25
C PRO A 7 -23.55 -0.68 -15.73
N THR A 8 -22.29 -0.34 -15.41
CA THR A 8 -21.30 -1.27 -14.85
C THR A 8 -21.69 -1.76 -13.46
N THR A 9 -22.19 -0.86 -12.61
CA THR A 9 -22.62 -1.19 -11.25
C THR A 9 -23.93 -1.97 -11.26
N ALA A 10 -24.87 -1.59 -12.14
CA ALA A 10 -26.11 -2.33 -12.35
C ALA A 10 -25.81 -3.77 -12.79
N ALA A 11 -24.92 -3.97 -13.77
CA ALA A 11 -24.52 -5.31 -14.23
C ALA A 11 -23.80 -6.11 -13.12
N ALA A 12 -22.99 -5.47 -12.28
CA ALA A 12 -22.35 -6.13 -11.13
C ALA A 12 -23.37 -6.57 -10.07
N LEU A 13 -24.40 -5.75 -9.83
CA LEU A 13 -25.50 -6.07 -8.92
C LEU A 13 -26.33 -7.24 -9.46
N GLU A 14 -26.72 -7.19 -10.73
CA GLU A 14 -27.45 -8.28 -11.40
C GLU A 14 -26.69 -9.60 -11.35
N ARG A 15 -25.37 -9.58 -11.58
CA ARG A 15 -24.51 -10.76 -11.47
C ARG A 15 -24.53 -11.34 -10.05
N LEU A 16 -24.43 -10.49 -9.02
CA LEU A 16 -24.46 -10.95 -7.64
C LEU A 16 -25.83 -11.56 -7.29
N LEU A 17 -26.93 -10.95 -7.77
CA LEU A 17 -28.28 -11.46 -7.60
C LEU A 17 -28.46 -12.82 -8.28
N ALA A 18 -27.96 -13.00 -9.50
CA ALA A 18 -28.01 -14.28 -10.20
C ALA A 18 -27.25 -15.39 -9.44
N LEU A 19 -26.08 -15.08 -8.86
CA LEU A 19 -25.32 -16.04 -8.04
C LEU A 19 -25.98 -16.32 -6.68
N HIS A 20 -26.75 -15.37 -6.15
CA HIS A 20 -27.49 -15.56 -4.90
C HIS A 20 -28.62 -16.58 -5.06
N THR A 21 -29.25 -16.65 -6.23
CA THR A 21 -30.33 -17.60 -6.53
C THR A 21 -29.83 -18.93 -7.11
N ASP A 22 -28.58 -18.99 -7.56
CA ASP A 22 -27.94 -20.22 -8.06
C ASP A 22 -27.34 -21.07 -6.92
N ALA A 23 -28.00 -22.18 -6.60
CA ALA A 23 -27.56 -23.16 -5.62
C ALA A 23 -26.25 -23.89 -6.01
N GLY A 24 -25.89 -23.91 -7.29
CA GLY A 24 -24.67 -24.54 -7.81
C GLY A 24 -23.44 -23.61 -7.82
N SER A 25 -23.62 -22.33 -7.50
CA SER A 25 -22.52 -21.36 -7.54
C SER A 25 -21.41 -21.68 -6.54
N SER A 26 -20.15 -21.61 -6.99
CA SER A 26 -19.01 -21.87 -6.12
C SER A 26 -18.84 -20.75 -5.07
N PRO A 27 -18.35 -21.05 -3.85
CA PRO A 27 -18.07 -20.02 -2.85
C PRO A 27 -17.09 -18.94 -3.33
N LEU A 28 -16.12 -19.30 -4.19
CA LEU A 28 -15.16 -18.34 -4.73
C LEU A 28 -15.81 -17.38 -5.72
N ASP A 29 -16.77 -17.83 -6.52
CA ASP A 29 -17.48 -16.96 -7.47
C ASP A 29 -18.37 -15.95 -6.75
N ARG A 30 -18.99 -16.36 -5.63
CA ARG A 30 -19.71 -15.44 -4.73
C ARG A 30 -18.79 -14.36 -4.19
N LEU A 31 -17.60 -14.73 -3.69
CA LEU A 31 -16.63 -13.76 -3.18
C LEU A 31 -16.15 -12.79 -4.26
N ARG A 32 -15.85 -13.28 -5.47
CA ARG A 32 -15.45 -12.43 -6.60
C ARG A 32 -16.56 -11.46 -6.99
N ALA A 33 -17.82 -11.92 -7.05
CA ALA A 33 -18.96 -11.08 -7.37
C ALA A 33 -19.21 -9.99 -6.30
N ILE A 34 -19.13 -10.33 -5.02
CA ILE A 34 -19.21 -9.36 -3.92
C ILE A 34 -18.13 -8.30 -4.06
N ARG A 35 -16.86 -8.70 -4.27
CA ARG A 35 -15.75 -7.77 -4.46
C ARG A 35 -15.93 -6.87 -5.69
N SER A 36 -16.44 -7.43 -6.78
CA SER A 36 -16.74 -6.68 -8.01
C SER A 36 -17.83 -5.64 -7.78
N LEU A 37 -18.90 -5.98 -7.06
CA LEU A 37 -19.97 -5.03 -6.73
C LEU A 37 -19.46 -3.92 -5.80
N GLN A 38 -18.71 -4.26 -4.75
CA GLN A 38 -18.09 -3.28 -3.86
C GLN A 38 -17.24 -2.27 -4.64
N ALA A 39 -16.34 -2.76 -5.50
CA ALA A 39 -15.48 -1.89 -6.31
C ALA A 39 -16.29 -1.00 -7.28
N SER A 40 -17.40 -1.50 -7.82
CA SER A 40 -18.27 -0.73 -8.72
C SER A 40 -19.04 0.35 -7.97
N LEU A 41 -19.60 0.02 -6.79
CA LEU A 41 -20.30 0.98 -5.94
C LEU A 41 -19.37 2.10 -5.44
N ASP A 42 -18.12 1.77 -5.09
CA ASP A 42 -17.13 2.75 -4.64
C ASP A 42 -16.81 3.82 -5.71
N GLN A 43 -17.02 3.50 -6.98
CA GLN A 43 -16.73 4.34 -8.14
C GLN A 43 -17.99 4.87 -8.83
N ASP A 44 -19.19 4.51 -8.34
CA ASP A 44 -20.43 4.85 -9.02
C ASP A 44 -20.72 6.36 -8.93
N PRO A 45 -20.92 7.06 -10.05
CA PRO A 45 -21.26 8.49 -10.04
C PRO A 45 -22.57 8.78 -9.29
N ALA A 46 -23.47 7.81 -9.16
CA ALA A 46 -24.76 7.98 -8.51
C ALA A 46 -24.66 8.39 -7.05
N THR A 47 -23.60 7.99 -6.33
CA THR A 47 -23.38 8.43 -4.94
C THR A 47 -23.18 9.94 -4.89
N LEU A 48 -22.35 10.51 -5.77
CA LEU A 48 -22.13 11.96 -5.79
C LEU A 48 -23.40 12.71 -6.23
N VAL A 49 -24.15 12.17 -7.20
CA VAL A 49 -25.44 12.72 -7.64
C VAL A 49 -26.44 12.76 -6.47
N ALA A 50 -26.55 11.68 -5.71
CA ALA A 50 -27.44 11.60 -4.55
C ALA A 50 -27.03 12.59 -3.44
N VAL A 51 -25.73 12.69 -3.14
CA VAL A 51 -25.21 13.67 -2.17
C VAL A 51 -25.55 15.11 -2.60
N ARG A 52 -25.36 15.44 -3.88
CA ARG A 52 -25.70 16.77 -4.42
C ARG A 52 -27.19 17.07 -4.34
N ALA A 53 -28.03 16.10 -4.70
CA ALA A 53 -29.47 16.24 -4.59
C ALA A 53 -29.93 16.46 -3.14
N ALA A 54 -29.33 15.75 -2.18
CA ALA A 54 -29.60 15.93 -0.75
C ALA A 54 -29.21 17.35 -0.28
N LEU A 55 -28.00 17.81 -0.63
CA LEU A 55 -27.55 19.17 -0.28
C LEU A 55 -28.41 20.25 -0.92
N ALA A 56 -28.88 20.05 -2.16
CA ALA A 56 -29.80 20.97 -2.83
C ALA A 56 -31.22 20.98 -2.20
N ALA A 57 -31.57 19.92 -1.44
CA ALA A 57 -32.77 19.82 -0.65
C ALA A 57 -32.55 20.23 0.83
N ASP A 58 -31.55 21.07 1.09
CA ASP A 58 -31.18 21.59 2.42
C ASP A 58 -30.84 20.51 3.48
N THR A 59 -30.47 19.31 3.03
CA THR A 59 -29.96 18.27 3.95
C THR A 59 -28.58 18.65 4.46
N SER A 60 -28.34 18.47 5.76
CA SER A 60 -27.06 18.82 6.36
C SER A 60 -25.98 17.77 6.09
N TRP A 61 -24.71 18.16 6.20
CA TRP A 61 -23.59 17.23 6.06
C TRP A 61 -23.57 16.14 7.14
N GLU A 62 -24.16 16.40 8.30
CA GLU A 62 -24.31 15.44 9.39
C GLU A 62 -25.28 14.32 8.98
N GLN A 63 -26.39 14.67 8.32
CA GLN A 63 -27.35 13.69 7.78
C GLN A 63 -26.76 12.89 6.62
N VAL A 64 -26.02 13.55 5.71
CA VAL A 64 -25.29 12.85 4.63
C VAL A 64 -24.26 11.86 5.20
N ALA A 65 -23.55 12.27 6.25
CA ALA A 65 -22.55 11.43 6.89
C ALA A 65 -23.17 10.22 7.58
N ASP A 66 -24.29 10.41 8.28
CA ASP A 66 -25.08 9.33 8.89
C ASP A 66 -25.54 8.31 7.83
N ALA A 67 -26.17 8.79 6.74
CA ALA A 67 -26.65 7.94 5.66
C ALA A 67 -25.55 7.14 4.93
N THR A 68 -24.30 7.59 5.04
CA THR A 68 -23.14 6.97 4.36
C THR A 68 -22.21 6.23 5.32
N GLY A 69 -22.51 6.23 6.62
CA GLY A 69 -21.65 5.63 7.65
C GLY A 69 -20.30 6.31 7.82
N LEU A 70 -20.15 7.55 7.35
CA LEU A 70 -18.93 8.35 7.47
C LEU A 70 -19.04 9.34 8.62
N LYS A 71 -17.90 9.89 9.06
CA LYS A 71 -17.90 11.07 9.92
C LYS A 71 -18.17 12.32 9.06
N PRO A 72 -18.85 13.37 9.58
CA PRO A 72 -19.16 14.57 8.81
C PRO A 72 -17.95 15.23 8.11
N PRO A 73 -16.77 15.37 8.75
CA PRO A 73 -15.59 15.89 8.06
C PRO A 73 -15.11 15.00 6.90
N ALA A 74 -15.26 13.67 7.03
CA ALA A 74 -14.88 12.73 5.98
C ALA A 74 -15.83 12.77 4.79
N ALA A 75 -17.14 12.89 5.04
CA ALA A 75 -18.14 13.09 3.99
C ALA A 75 -17.89 14.41 3.23
N ARG A 76 -17.67 15.52 3.94
CA ARG A 76 -17.30 16.82 3.35
C ARG A 76 -15.99 16.74 2.56
N TRP A 77 -14.97 16.07 3.07
CA TRP A 77 -13.71 15.91 2.34
C TRP A 77 -13.88 15.09 1.06
N ARG A 78 -14.75 14.06 1.08
CA ARG A 78 -14.96 13.15 -0.05
C ARG A 78 -15.80 13.77 -1.16
N TRP A 79 -16.86 14.51 -0.81
CA TRP A 79 -17.85 14.99 -1.80
C TRP A 79 -18.11 16.50 -1.76
N GLY A 80 -17.47 17.23 -0.85
CA GLY A 80 -17.55 18.68 -0.82
C GLY A 80 -16.70 19.31 -1.92
N GLY A 81 -17.23 20.41 -2.47
CA GLY A 81 -16.61 21.18 -3.54
C GLY A 81 -17.19 20.89 -4.94
N THR A 82 -16.55 21.46 -5.95
CA THR A 82 -16.88 21.25 -7.36
C THR A 82 -16.35 19.90 -7.88
N ASP A 83 -16.82 19.46 -9.06
CA ASP A 83 -16.28 18.24 -9.71
C ASP A 83 -14.77 18.32 -9.94
N ASP A 84 -14.26 19.50 -10.31
CA ASP A 84 -12.84 19.72 -10.54
C ASP A 84 -12.04 19.60 -9.25
N GLU A 85 -12.53 20.16 -8.14
CA GLU A 85 -11.88 20.06 -6.83
C GLU A 85 -11.83 18.61 -6.32
N ILE A 86 -12.93 17.87 -6.50
CA ILE A 86 -13.02 16.45 -6.13
C ILE A 86 -12.05 15.63 -7.01
N SER A 87 -12.06 15.85 -8.32
CA SER A 87 -11.19 15.15 -9.27
C SER A 87 -9.71 15.42 -8.98
N ALA A 88 -9.33 16.68 -8.76
CA ALA A 88 -7.97 17.06 -8.39
C ALA A 88 -7.51 16.39 -7.09
N ARG A 89 -8.39 16.29 -6.09
CA ARG A 89 -8.11 15.60 -4.81
C ARG A 89 -7.86 14.11 -5.01
N LEU A 90 -8.68 13.45 -5.83
CA LEU A 90 -8.52 12.03 -6.16
C LEU A 90 -7.23 11.78 -6.96
N GLU A 91 -6.91 12.65 -7.92
CA GLU A 91 -5.65 12.59 -8.66
C GLU A 91 -4.43 12.78 -7.76
N ALA A 92 -4.45 13.75 -6.84
CA ALA A 92 -3.38 13.94 -5.87
C ALA A 92 -3.23 12.72 -4.93
N GLY A 93 -4.33 12.02 -4.61
CA GLY A 93 -4.29 10.72 -3.94
C GLY A 93 -3.58 9.65 -4.77
N ARG A 94 -3.96 9.48 -6.04
CA ARG A 94 -3.33 8.51 -6.96
C ARG A 94 -1.84 8.78 -7.15
N LYS A 95 -1.45 10.04 -7.36
CA LYS A 95 -0.03 10.44 -7.50
C LYS A 95 0.81 10.08 -6.27
N ARG A 96 0.25 10.14 -5.06
CA ARG A 96 0.93 9.70 -3.82
C ARG A 96 1.08 8.18 -3.73
N SER A 97 0.12 7.41 -4.24
CA SER A 97 0.16 5.93 -4.22
C SER A 97 1.12 5.33 -5.25
N VAL A 98 1.44 6.07 -6.32
CA VAL A 98 2.30 5.62 -7.43
C VAL A 98 3.76 6.09 -7.25
N ARG A 99 4.09 6.75 -6.13
CA ARG A 99 5.46 7.20 -5.89
C ARG A 99 6.40 5.99 -5.94
N PRO A 100 7.44 6.00 -6.80
CA PRO A 100 8.47 4.97 -6.79
C PRO A 100 8.99 4.79 -5.37
N SER A 101 9.27 3.54 -4.99
CA SER A 101 9.87 3.24 -3.70
C SER A 101 11.05 4.18 -3.46
N SER A 102 11.11 4.81 -2.30
CA SER A 102 12.26 5.65 -1.90
C SER A 102 13.52 4.83 -1.63
N VAL A 103 13.43 3.50 -1.78
CA VAL A 103 14.55 2.57 -1.68
C VAL A 103 15.42 2.72 -2.94
N PRO A 104 16.69 3.13 -2.79
CA PRO A 104 17.64 3.19 -3.89
C PRO A 104 17.81 1.80 -4.52
N THR A 105 17.79 1.71 -5.85
CA THR A 105 17.82 0.45 -6.60
C THR A 105 19.21 -0.19 -6.69
N ASP A 106 20.27 0.60 -6.53
CA ASP A 106 21.66 0.15 -6.76
C ASP A 106 22.43 -0.10 -5.46
N LEU A 107 21.73 -0.55 -4.39
CA LEU A 107 22.38 -0.84 -3.11
C LEU A 107 23.07 -2.21 -3.15
N PRO A 108 24.35 -2.30 -2.70
CA PRO A 108 25.05 -3.57 -2.61
C PRO A 108 24.34 -4.55 -1.65
N GLY A 109 24.44 -5.84 -1.95
CA GLY A 109 23.71 -6.90 -1.25
C GLY A 109 22.22 -6.87 -1.57
N LEU A 110 21.43 -7.68 -0.87
CA LEU A 110 19.96 -7.76 -1.03
C LEU A 110 19.26 -7.32 0.24
N SER A 111 18.06 -6.75 0.17
CA SER A 111 17.20 -6.65 1.35
C SER A 111 16.75 -8.04 1.79
N VAL A 112 16.23 -8.17 3.02
CA VAL A 112 15.69 -9.45 3.51
C VAL A 112 14.56 -9.95 2.60
N ALA A 113 13.72 -9.06 2.08
CA ALA A 113 12.62 -9.41 1.18
C ALA A 113 13.14 -9.88 -0.20
N GLU A 114 14.13 -9.19 -0.75
CA GLU A 114 14.77 -9.58 -2.02
C GLU A 114 15.47 -10.93 -1.88
N ALA A 115 16.24 -11.13 -0.80
CA ALA A 115 16.91 -12.41 -0.52
C ALA A 115 15.91 -13.57 -0.30
N ALA A 116 14.77 -13.29 0.32
CA ALA A 116 13.69 -14.27 0.51
C ALA A 116 13.06 -14.67 -0.83
N ALA A 117 12.77 -13.68 -1.69
CA ALA A 117 12.20 -13.89 -3.01
C ALA A 117 13.15 -14.70 -3.92
N GLU A 118 14.43 -14.33 -3.97
CA GLU A 118 15.43 -15.00 -4.80
C GLU A 118 15.65 -16.47 -4.38
N ARG A 119 15.54 -16.76 -3.09
CA ARG A 119 15.73 -18.11 -2.53
C ARG A 119 14.43 -18.91 -2.42
N GLY A 120 13.28 -18.33 -2.76
CA GLY A 120 11.97 -18.99 -2.62
C GLY A 120 11.62 -19.37 -1.18
N VAL A 121 12.10 -18.60 -0.19
CA VAL A 121 11.86 -18.86 1.25
C VAL A 121 11.17 -17.68 1.93
N SER A 122 10.73 -17.86 3.17
CA SER A 122 10.20 -16.75 3.97
C SER A 122 11.32 -15.83 4.48
N ALA A 123 10.97 -14.56 4.78
CA ALA A 123 11.88 -13.61 5.43
C ALA A 123 12.44 -14.14 6.77
N GLN A 124 11.64 -14.92 7.50
CA GLN A 124 12.06 -15.56 8.74
C GLN A 124 13.18 -16.60 8.53
N ALA A 125 13.14 -17.33 7.41
CA ALA A 125 14.21 -18.25 7.04
C ALA A 125 15.53 -17.50 6.74
N ILE A 126 15.45 -16.30 6.14
CA ILE A 126 16.63 -15.45 5.92
C ILE A 126 17.24 -15.00 7.25
N TYR A 127 16.44 -14.53 8.22
CA TYR A 127 16.95 -14.19 9.55
C TYR A 127 17.61 -15.37 10.26
N LEU A 128 17.07 -16.58 10.10
CA LEU A 128 17.65 -17.79 10.65
C LEU A 128 19.00 -18.13 9.97
N GLN A 129 19.11 -17.97 8.64
CA GLN A 129 20.35 -18.14 7.90
C GLN A 129 21.42 -17.11 8.30
N VAL A 130 21.02 -15.87 8.59
CA VAL A 130 21.93 -14.85 9.15
C VAL A 130 22.44 -15.27 10.52
N ARG A 131 21.55 -15.70 11.42
CA ARG A 131 21.94 -16.17 12.76
C ARG A 131 22.86 -17.39 12.72
N ARG A 132 22.69 -18.27 11.73
CA ARG A 132 23.53 -19.45 11.50
C ARG A 132 24.86 -19.14 10.80
N GLY A 133 25.11 -17.88 10.45
CA GLY A 133 26.34 -17.45 9.76
C GLY A 133 26.40 -17.82 8.28
N THR A 134 25.33 -18.38 7.70
CA THR A 134 25.24 -18.70 6.27
C THR A 134 25.06 -17.45 5.42
N LEU A 135 24.45 -16.41 5.99
CA LEU A 135 24.31 -15.09 5.41
C LEU A 135 24.86 -14.05 6.39
N VAL A 136 25.31 -12.92 5.87
CA VAL A 136 25.79 -11.80 6.69
C VAL A 136 24.86 -10.62 6.49
N SER A 137 24.33 -10.08 7.58
CA SER A 137 23.58 -8.82 7.56
C SER A 137 24.54 -7.67 7.82
N ARG A 138 24.54 -6.66 6.95
CA ARG A 138 25.31 -5.42 7.10
C ARG A 138 24.40 -4.21 6.99
N THR A 139 24.87 -3.08 7.50
CA THR A 139 24.24 -1.78 7.24
C THR A 139 25.04 -1.11 6.13
N VAL A 140 24.39 -0.70 5.05
CA VAL A 140 24.98 0.10 3.98
C VAL A 140 24.48 1.52 4.13
N THR A 141 25.39 2.47 4.22
CA THR A 141 25.09 3.90 4.34
C THR A 141 25.37 4.58 3.00
N LEU A 142 24.40 5.30 2.47
CA LEU A 142 24.58 6.09 1.25
C LEU A 142 25.27 7.42 1.53
N PRO A 143 25.83 8.09 0.50
CA PRO A 143 26.39 9.44 0.62
C PRO A 143 25.41 10.50 1.14
N ASP A 144 24.10 10.26 1.01
CA ASP A 144 23.05 11.14 1.55
C ASP A 144 22.72 10.88 3.04
N GLY A 145 23.47 9.99 3.70
CA GLY A 145 23.34 9.65 5.11
C GLY A 145 22.27 8.59 5.42
N ARG A 146 21.49 8.13 4.43
CA ARG A 146 20.50 7.07 4.66
C ARG A 146 21.17 5.72 4.83
N SER A 147 20.70 4.93 5.79
CA SER A 147 21.25 3.61 6.11
C SER A 147 20.22 2.50 5.87
N TYR A 148 20.65 1.42 5.23
CA TYR A 148 19.80 0.29 4.85
C TYR A 148 20.39 -1.04 5.32
N LYS A 149 19.55 -1.97 5.78
CA LYS A 149 19.98 -3.34 6.09
C LYS A 149 20.05 -4.17 4.82
N ARG A 150 21.22 -4.75 4.55
CA ARG A 150 21.52 -5.57 3.38
C ARG A 150 22.10 -6.91 3.79
N VAL A 151 21.80 -7.94 3.02
CA VAL A 151 22.12 -9.34 3.24
C VAL A 151 23.07 -9.78 2.13
N PHE A 152 24.16 -10.43 2.54
CA PHE A 152 25.23 -10.89 1.66
C PHE A 152 25.49 -12.40 1.88
N PRO A 153 25.95 -13.13 0.86
CA PRO A 153 26.52 -14.47 1.05
C PRO A 153 27.70 -14.46 2.02
N ALA A 154 27.83 -15.51 2.83
CA ALA A 154 29.01 -15.71 3.67
C ALA A 154 30.30 -15.76 2.83
N GLY A 155 31.34 -15.06 3.28
CA GLY A 155 32.63 -14.96 2.56
C GLY A 155 32.73 -13.82 1.53
N THR A 156 31.69 -13.00 1.35
CA THR A 156 31.76 -11.81 0.48
C THR A 156 32.63 -10.73 1.15
N THR A 157 33.85 -10.52 0.64
CA THR A 157 34.75 -9.45 1.08
C THR A 157 34.35 -8.12 0.43
N ASP A 158 34.22 -7.06 1.22
CA ASP A 158 33.92 -5.71 0.75
C ASP A 158 35.18 -5.04 0.18
N PRO A 159 35.14 -4.34 -0.97
CA PRO A 159 36.22 -3.45 -1.38
C PRO A 159 36.38 -2.22 -0.47
N ASP A 160 35.42 -1.93 0.42
CA ASP A 160 35.39 -0.73 1.26
C ASP A 160 35.86 -0.95 2.72
N SER A 161 36.56 -2.06 2.97
CA SER A 161 37.05 -2.43 4.32
C SER A 161 38.27 -1.62 4.77
N SER A 162 38.71 -0.61 4.00
CA SER A 162 39.98 0.08 4.22
C SER A 162 39.83 1.46 4.85
N HIS A 163 38.97 1.67 5.85
CA HIS A 163 39.01 2.86 6.71
C HIS A 163 38.48 2.52 8.12
N ASP A 164 39.20 1.68 8.86
CA ASP A 164 39.45 1.90 10.30
C ASP A 164 40.46 0.89 10.86
N ARG A 165 41.75 1.15 10.66
CA ARG A 165 42.83 0.55 11.48
C ARG A 165 43.91 1.60 11.71
N SER A 166 43.54 2.70 12.35
CA SER A 166 44.51 3.43 13.17
C SER A 166 44.38 2.91 14.59
N GLY A 167 45.26 1.97 14.93
CA GLY A 167 45.43 1.52 16.29
C GLY A 167 46.23 2.57 17.06
N ASP A 168 45.62 3.16 18.08
CA ASP A 168 46.36 3.79 19.16
C ASP A 168 46.43 2.81 20.34
N LEU A 169 47.36 1.86 20.21
CA LEU A 169 48.00 1.18 21.32
C LEU A 169 49.41 1.76 21.42
N GLN A 170 49.56 2.85 22.15
CA GLN A 170 50.86 3.26 22.68
C GLN A 170 50.68 3.48 24.18
N GLY A 171 51.01 2.46 24.96
CA GLY A 171 51.37 2.67 26.36
C GLY A 171 52.74 3.32 26.42
N ASP A 172 52.95 4.20 27.41
CA ASP A 172 54.19 4.17 28.16
C ASP A 172 54.02 4.76 29.57
N VAL A 173 54.93 4.30 30.43
CA VAL A 173 54.89 4.27 31.89
C VAL A 173 55.74 5.40 32.51
N ALA A 174 55.34 5.82 33.72
CA ALA A 174 56.10 6.48 34.80
C ALA A 174 56.69 7.90 34.60
N GLN A 175 56.34 8.81 35.52
CA GLN A 175 57.09 9.02 36.78
C GLN A 175 56.13 9.27 37.93
#